data_AF-A0A630X1T7-F1
#
_entry.id   AF-A0A630X1T7-F1
#
_cell.length_a   1.000
_cell.length_b   1.000
_cell.length_c   1.000
_cell.angle_alpha   90.00
_cell.angle_beta   90.00
_cell.angle_gamma   90.00
#
_symmetry.space_group_name_H-M   'P 1'
#
loop_
_entity.id
_entity.type
_entity.pdbx_description
1 polymer ?
#
loop_
_entity_poly.entity_id
_entity_poly.type
_entity_poly.pdbx_seq_one_letter_code
_entity_poly.pdbx_strand_id
1 'polypeptide(L)'
;QVTFTTLQTVKASGGLLRVPVIADVAGTAGNTDDGTALRLGTPITGIPSTGYADTLTGGADTEELETWRARVMERYYWIPQGGADPDYVIWAKEIAGITRA
;
A
#
# COMPACT_ATOMS: atom_id res chain seq x y z
N GLN A 1 1.74 -9.69 14.22
CA GLN A 1 2.75 -10.21 13.29
C GLN A 1 2.20 -10.04 11.89
N VAL A 2 3.00 -9.50 10.98
CA VAL A 2 2.60 -9.33 9.58
C VAL A 2 2.80 -10.65 8.86
N THR A 3 1.81 -11.08 8.09
CA THR A 3 1.87 -12.30 7.30
C THR A 3 1.64 -11.98 5.84
N PHE A 4 2.21 -12.80 4.97
CA PHE A 4 2.19 -12.61 3.53
C PHE A 4 1.81 -13.90 2.84
N THR A 5 1.00 -13.79 1.79
CA THR A 5 0.64 -14.91 0.91
C THR A 5 1.38 -14.81 -0.41
N THR A 6 1.92 -15.94 -0.87
CA THR A 6 2.60 -16.02 -2.17
C THR A 6 1.58 -15.96 -3.31
N LEU A 7 1.82 -15.11 -4.30
CA LEU A 7 0.89 -14.90 -5.43
C LEU A 7 1.07 -15.92 -6.55
N GLN A 8 2.25 -16.53 -6.67
CA GLN A 8 2.60 -17.38 -7.79
C GLN A 8 3.53 -18.50 -7.35
N THR A 9 3.41 -19.66 -8.03
CA THR A 9 4.41 -20.72 -7.94
C THR A 9 5.60 -20.36 -8.81
N VAL A 10 6.80 -20.41 -8.25
CA VAL A 10 8.04 -20.08 -8.95
C VAL A 10 8.98 -21.29 -8.97
N LYS A 11 9.86 -21.33 -9.97
CA LYS A 11 10.96 -22.29 -10.04
C LYS A 11 12.26 -21.56 -9.70
N ALA A 12 13.14 -22.22 -8.96
CA ALA A 12 14.46 -21.67 -8.68
C ALA A 12 15.23 -21.47 -9.99
N SER A 13 15.94 -20.34 -10.09
CA SER A 13 16.82 -20.04 -11.22
C SER A 13 18.15 -19.53 -10.67
N GLY A 14 19.27 -20.10 -11.12
CA GLY A 14 20.61 -19.72 -10.66
C GLY A 14 20.83 -19.90 -9.14
N GLY A 15 20.11 -20.83 -8.50
CA GLY A 15 20.21 -21.06 -7.05
C GLY A 15 19.43 -20.07 -6.18
N LEU A 16 18.73 -19.10 -6.79
CA LEU A 16 17.88 -18.14 -6.08
C LEU A 16 16.40 -18.44 -6.35
N LEU A 17 15.57 -18.27 -5.32
CA LEU A 17 14.11 -18.37 -5.40
C LEU A 17 13.51 -17.00 -5.06
N ARG A 18 12.93 -16.32 -6.04
CA ARG A 18 12.16 -15.07 -5.83
C ARG A 18 10.69 -15.37 -6.00
N VAL A 19 9.90 -15.08 -4.97
CA VAL A 19 8.45 -15.32 -4.95
C VAL A 19 7.74 -13.99 -4.76
N PRO A 20 6.81 -13.61 -5.65
CA PRO A 20 5.97 -12.44 -5.39
C PRO A 20 4.99 -12.75 -4.26
N VAL A 21 4.84 -11.81 -3.32
CA VAL A 21 3.97 -11.95 -2.17
C VAL A 21 3.06 -10.73 -2.02
N ILE A 22 1.95 -10.89 -1.32
CA ILE A 22 1.05 -9.82 -0.90
C ILE A 22 0.85 -9.90 0.61
N ALA A 23 0.74 -8.75 1.28
CA ALA A 23 0.40 -8.71 2.70
C ALA A 23 -1.03 -9.21 2.91
N ASP A 24 -1.24 -10.09 3.89
CA ASP A 24 -2.56 -10.64 4.20
C ASP A 24 -3.51 -9.58 4.78
N VAL A 25 -2.94 -8.62 5.51
CA VAL A 25 -3.63 -7.42 5.99
C VAL A 25 -3.09 -6.23 5.19
N ALA A 26 -3.95 -5.59 4.41
CA ALA A 26 -3.62 -4.36 3.72
C ALA A 26 -3.33 -3.25 4.74
N GLY A 27 -2.27 -2.48 4.50
CA GLY A 27 -1.86 -1.40 5.39
C GLY A 27 -0.39 -1.06 5.25
N THR A 28 0.02 0.02 5.89
CA THR A 28 1.43 0.46 5.95
C THR A 28 2.30 -0.55 6.69
N ALA A 29 1.72 -1.30 7.62
CA ALA A 29 2.40 -2.37 8.36
C ALA A 29 2.95 -3.49 7.45
N GLY A 30 2.41 -3.66 6.24
CA GLY A 30 2.91 -4.63 5.26
C GLY A 30 4.15 -4.16 4.50
N ASN A 31 4.51 -2.88 4.59
CA ASN A 31 5.70 -2.34 3.94
C ASN A 31 6.95 -2.73 4.72
N THR A 32 8.01 -3.10 4.00
CA THR A 32 9.26 -3.51 4.64
C THR A 32 10.44 -3.18 3.74
N ASP A 33 11.56 -2.84 4.36
CA ASP A 33 12.81 -2.59 3.66
C ASP A 33 13.41 -3.90 3.11
N ASP A 34 14.22 -3.77 2.07
CA ASP A 34 15.04 -4.86 1.55
C ASP A 34 15.91 -5.49 2.66
N GLY A 35 16.11 -6.80 2.58
CA GLY A 35 16.88 -7.56 3.56
C GLY A 35 16.12 -7.86 4.86
N THR A 36 14.84 -7.50 4.98
CA THR A 36 14.05 -7.87 6.16
C THR A 36 13.86 -9.39 6.22
N ALA A 37 14.20 -10.00 7.35
CA ALA A 37 14.12 -11.45 7.52
C ALA A 37 12.66 -11.91 7.56
N LEU A 38 12.32 -12.83 6.65
CA LEU A 38 11.03 -13.52 6.57
C LEU A 38 11.22 -15.00 6.86
N ARG A 39 10.15 -15.64 7.35
CA ARG A 39 10.14 -17.08 7.63
C ARG A 39 8.93 -17.74 6.98
N LEU A 40 9.16 -18.87 6.34
CA LEU A 40 8.08 -19.71 5.81
C LEU A 40 7.23 -20.23 6.98
N GLY A 41 5.91 -19.96 6.92
CA GLY A 41 4.96 -20.47 7.90
C GLY A 41 4.84 -21.99 7.85
N THR A 42 4.83 -22.55 6.63
CA THR A 42 4.88 -23.99 6.39
C THR A 42 6.24 -24.35 5.78
N PRO A 43 7.07 -25.16 6.47
CA PRO A 43 8.35 -25.60 5.91
C PRO A 43 8.16 -26.41 4.63
N ILE A 44 9.07 -26.22 3.67
CA ILE A 44 9.11 -26.98 2.42
C ILE A 44 10.40 -27.81 2.41
N THR A 45 10.27 -29.11 2.19
CA THR A 45 11.42 -30.03 2.15
C THR A 45 12.42 -29.60 1.08
N GLY A 46 13.69 -29.49 1.47
CA GLY A 46 14.77 -29.09 0.55
C GLY A 46 14.96 -27.59 0.36
N ILE A 47 14.17 -26.74 1.04
CA ILE A 47 14.29 -25.27 0.98
C ILE A 47 14.50 -24.73 2.40
N PRO A 48 15.49 -23.84 2.63
CA PRO A 48 15.63 -23.18 3.91
C PRO A 48 14.38 -22.34 4.23
N SER A 49 13.90 -22.40 5.47
CA SER A 49 12.70 -21.66 5.87
C SER A 49 12.93 -20.17 6.10
N THR A 50 14.18 -19.70 6.04
CA THR A 50 14.54 -18.28 6.13
C THR A 50 14.65 -17.70 4.74
N GLY A 51 13.97 -16.59 4.50
CA GLY A 51 14.10 -15.76 3.31
C GLY A 51 14.32 -14.30 3.70
N TYR A 52 14.66 -13.49 2.71
CA TYR A 52 14.77 -12.04 2.87
C TYR A 52 13.78 -11.39 1.93
N ALA A 53 13.05 -10.41 2.46
CA ALA A 53 12.20 -9.55 1.67
C ALA A 53 13.06 -8.69 0.74
N ASP A 54 12.62 -8.48 -0.50
CA ASP A 54 12.99 -7.28 -1.25
C ASP A 54 12.23 -6.09 -0.65
N THR A 55 12.36 -4.89 -1.20
CA THR A 55 11.54 -3.76 -0.72
C THR A 55 10.06 -4.02 -1.04
N LEU A 56 9.21 -4.14 -0.02
CA LEU A 56 7.75 -4.18 -0.18
C LEU A 56 7.18 -2.79 0.12
N THR A 57 6.45 -2.25 -0.85
CA THR A 57 5.86 -0.91 -0.79
C THR A 57 4.45 -0.92 -1.36
N GLY A 58 3.76 0.23 -1.27
CA GLY A 58 2.41 0.40 -1.81
C GLY A 58 1.29 0.05 -0.84
N GLY A 59 1.62 -0.49 0.34
CA GLY A 59 0.68 -0.62 1.44
C GLY A 59 0.34 0.75 2.03
N ALA A 60 -0.95 1.06 2.07
CA ALA A 60 -1.50 2.23 2.76
C ALA A 60 -2.64 1.79 3.65
N ASP A 61 -2.75 2.40 4.84
CA ASP A 61 -3.83 2.10 5.75
C ASP A 61 -5.16 2.55 5.15
N THR A 62 -6.23 1.84 5.50
CA THR A 62 -7.57 2.27 5.10
C THR A 62 -7.85 3.65 5.69
N GLU A 63 -8.38 4.55 4.86
CA GLU A 63 -8.76 5.90 5.26
C GLU A 63 -9.68 5.83 6.49
N GLU A 64 -9.41 6.66 7.49
CA GLU A 64 -10.21 6.72 8.71
C GLU A 64 -11.63 7.22 8.39
N LEU A 65 -12.63 6.69 9.10
CA LEU A 65 -14.04 6.86 8.74
C LEU A 65 -14.46 8.33 8.73
N GLU A 66 -14.08 9.11 9.74
CA GLU A 66 -14.45 10.52 9.82
C GLU A 66 -13.70 11.37 8.80
N THR A 67 -12.45 11.02 8.49
CA THR A 67 -11.67 11.64 7.41
C THR A 67 -12.32 11.41 6.04
N TRP A 68 -12.65 10.15 5.74
CA TRP A 68 -13.38 9.79 4.52
C TRP A 68 -14.73 10.51 4.44
N ARG A 69 -15.48 10.53 5.55
CA ARG A 69 -16.79 11.17 5.62
C ARG A 69 -16.71 12.67 5.41
N ALA A 70 -15.73 13.35 5.99
CA ALA A 70 -15.49 14.77 5.81
C ALA A 70 -15.19 15.10 4.34
N ARG A 71 -14.31 14.32 3.69
CA ARG A 71 -13.99 14.47 2.26
C ARG A 71 -15.20 14.25 1.35
N VAL A 72 -16.02 13.24 1.65
CA VAL A 72 -17.26 12.98 0.90
C VAL A 72 -18.28 14.10 1.08
N MET A 73 -18.48 14.58 2.31
CA MET A 73 -19.37 15.71 2.57
C MET A 73 -18.89 17.00 1.91
N GLU A 74 -17.60 17.31 1.98
CA GLU A 74 -17.01 18.47 1.31
C GLU A 74 -17.29 18.43 -0.20
N ARG A 75 -17.06 17.29 -0.85
CA ARG A 75 -17.36 17.11 -2.28
C ARG A 75 -18.85 17.19 -2.61
N TYR A 76 -19.71 16.74 -1.70
CA TYR A 76 -21.16 16.85 -1.87
C TYR A 76 -21.65 18.30 -1.77
N TYR A 77 -21.14 19.07 -0.81
CA TYR A 77 -21.47 20.48 -0.65
C TYR A 77 -20.92 21.35 -1.79
N TRP A 78 -19.71 21.04 -2.27
CA TRP A 78 -19.03 21.79 -3.33
C TRP A 78 -18.97 20.97 -4.62
N ILE A 79 -20.12 20.84 -5.28
CA ILE A 79 -20.19 20.23 -6.61
C ILE A 79 -19.44 21.15 -7.58
N PRO A 80 -18.43 20.64 -8.32
CA PRO A 80 -17.67 21.47 -9.23
C PRO A 80 -18.58 22.08 -10.29
N GLN A 81 -18.57 23.41 -10.41
CA GLN A 81 -19.44 24.15 -11.33
C GLN A 81 -18.76 24.54 -12.65
N GLY A 82 -17.53 24.05 -12.88
CA GLY A 82 -16.80 24.26 -14.13
C GLY A 82 -16.17 25.64 -14.26
N GLY A 83 -15.76 26.25 -13.13
CA GLY A 83 -15.07 27.53 -13.10
C GLY A 83 -15.67 28.58 -12.16
N ALA A 84 -16.44 28.16 -11.14
CA ALA A 84 -16.86 29.07 -10.08
C ALA A 84 -15.68 29.35 -9.12
N ASP A 85 -15.68 30.50 -8.43
CA ASP A 85 -14.67 30.86 -7.42
C ASP A 85 -14.26 29.71 -6.48
N PRO A 86 -15.18 28.92 -5.88
CA PRO A 86 -14.79 27.78 -5.03
C PRO A 86 -14.05 26.65 -5.78
N ASP A 87 -14.25 26.49 -7.09
CA ASP A 87 -13.57 25.45 -7.89
C ASP A 87 -12.06 25.70 -7.94
N TYR A 88 -11.65 26.97 -8.07
CA TYR A 88 -10.23 27.34 -8.09
C TYR A 88 -9.52 27.05 -6.77
N VAL A 89 -10.20 27.27 -5.63
CA VAL A 89 -9.68 26.94 -4.30
C VAL A 89 -9.50 25.43 -4.13
N ILE A 90 -10.47 24.65 -4.62
CA ILE A 90 -10.42 23.18 -4.57
C ILE A 90 -9.29 22.64 -5.45
N TRP A 91 -9.21 23.07 -6.71
CA TRP A 91 -8.16 22.63 -7.63
C TRP A 91 -6.76 23.01 -7.14
N ALA A 92 -6.61 24.19 -6.53
CA ALA A 92 -5.34 24.60 -5.95
C ALA A 92 -4.90 23.66 -4.81
N LYS A 93 -5.81 23.20 -3.96
CA LYS A 93 -5.52 22.26 -2.86
C LYS A 93 -5.28 20.82 -3.32
N GLU A 94 -5.70 20.44 -4.53
CA GLU A 94 -5.41 19.12 -5.11
C GLU A 94 -3.92 18.96 -5.46
N ILE A 95 -3.15 20.05 -5.53
CA ILE A 95 -1.70 20.02 -5.75
C ILE A 95 -0.98 19.80 -4.41
N ALA A 96 -0.16 18.74 -4.36
CA ALA A 96 0.64 18.40 -3.19
C ALA A 96 1.51 19.60 -2.73
N GLY A 97 1.34 20.02 -1.47
CA GLY A 97 2.07 21.14 -0.86
C GLY A 97 1.26 22.42 -0.69
N ILE A 98 0.07 22.53 -1.29
CA ILE A 98 -0.82 23.68 -1.13
C ILE A 98 -1.85 23.40 -0.03
N THR A 99 -1.72 24.08 1.11
CA THR A 99 -2.64 23.91 2.25
C THR A 99 -3.61 25.09 2.43
N ARG A 100 -3.40 26.20 1.70
CA ARG A 100 -4.26 27.40 1.70
C ARG A 100 -4.32 28.00 0.28
N ALA A 101 -5.55 28.26 -0.19
CA ALA A 101 -5.89 28.89 -1.47
C ALA A 101 -7.11 29.79 -1.27
#